data_AF-G9XIX6-F1
#
_entry.id   AF-G9XIX6-F1
#
_cell.length_a   1.000
_cell.length_b   1.000
_cell.length_c   1.000
_cell.angle_alpha   90.00
_cell.angle_beta   90.00
_cell.angle_gamma   90.00
#
_symmetry.space_group_name_H-M   'P 1'
#
loop_
_entity.id
_entity.type
_entity.pdbx_description
1 polymer ?
#
loop_
_entity_poly.entity_id
_entity_poly.type
_entity_poly.pdbx_seq_one_letter_code
_entity_poly.pdbx_strand_id
1 'polypeptide(L)'
;MLSTSRLSKLSGLSQSFIFRIESGEKQPTLETLRKLAQGLGISLGELLGEEMLSEPQSPKISRIIGNIRKLPVEQVDALDLFLASLSSSYAVGENPLTVQAINLKNSAGDGFEMEVVFSSNVSAIMEHRIPDGTNRNMAGFHLYDGEMKEIPIEIISGSKKMLGQRAERIFVIKPKIRLTDGRFYKLTISKLLQANNYKYLKENHTILFTTREIVDITPYNKKLCSPYLSLALEKSNINSGDENIPVNTEIRLTFSNNVITKAVRDNNLHCFSLRSSKNQIVEIDVIMGDPDDNSDKKKEIVIRPQQHLLANTLYILTISENLQGGNQKLLGRDKAIIFTTDETGAATAGQGGVGIA
;
A
#
# COMPACT_ATOMS: atom_id res chain seq x y z
N MET A 1 -0.07 40.44 -47.74
CA MET A 1 -1.54 40.37 -47.63
C MET A 1 -2.14 40.18 -49.02
N LEU A 2 -3.05 39.20 -49.19
CA LEU A 2 -3.88 39.11 -50.41
C LEU A 2 -4.90 40.24 -50.41
N SER A 3 -5.18 40.85 -51.57
CA SER A 3 -6.28 41.81 -51.69
C SER A 3 -7.63 41.09 -51.75
N THR A 4 -8.69 41.71 -51.24
CA THR A 4 -10.06 41.16 -51.25
C THR A 4 -10.55 40.81 -52.67
N SER A 5 -10.10 41.54 -53.68
CA SER A 5 -10.36 41.24 -55.10
C SER A 5 -9.71 39.92 -55.54
N ARG A 6 -8.48 39.65 -55.08
CA ARG A 6 -7.77 38.41 -55.40
C ARG A 6 -8.37 37.22 -54.65
N LEU A 7 -8.76 37.41 -53.40
CA LEU A 7 -9.43 36.39 -52.60
C LEU A 7 -10.82 36.04 -53.14
N SER A 8 -11.55 37.03 -53.66
CA SER A 8 -12.84 36.82 -54.34
C SER A 8 -12.72 35.86 -55.52
N LYS A 9 -11.71 36.05 -56.38
CA LYS A 9 -11.46 35.15 -57.53
C LYS A 9 -11.09 33.73 -57.10
N LEU A 10 -10.31 33.59 -56.04
CA LEU A 10 -9.79 32.29 -55.58
C LEU A 10 -10.81 31.49 -54.76
N SER A 11 -11.68 32.16 -53.99
CA SER A 11 -12.71 31.51 -53.17
C SER A 11 -14.05 31.31 -53.89
N GLY A 12 -14.24 31.96 -55.05
CA GLY A 12 -15.52 31.97 -55.76
C GLY A 12 -16.62 32.78 -55.07
N LEU A 13 -16.27 33.58 -54.05
CA LEU A 13 -17.17 34.48 -53.34
C LEU A 13 -17.05 35.91 -53.91
N SER A 14 -18.12 36.70 -53.89
CA SER A 14 -18.05 38.08 -54.38
C SER A 14 -17.25 38.97 -53.40
N GLN A 15 -16.51 39.94 -53.93
CA GLN A 15 -15.70 40.85 -53.13
C GLN A 15 -16.53 41.62 -52.11
N SER A 16 -17.74 42.06 -52.49
CA SER A 16 -18.69 42.72 -51.58
C SER A 16 -19.14 41.79 -50.45
N PHE A 17 -19.29 40.48 -50.71
CA PHE A 17 -19.69 39.53 -49.67
C PHE A 17 -18.56 39.26 -48.67
N ILE A 18 -17.32 39.17 -49.15
CA ILE A 18 -16.13 39.05 -48.29
C ILE A 18 -15.99 40.28 -47.39
N PHE A 19 -16.17 41.48 -47.94
CA PHE A 19 -16.13 42.72 -47.15
C PHE A 19 -17.19 42.76 -46.03
N ARG A 20 -18.41 42.29 -46.31
CA ARG A 20 -19.49 42.22 -45.31
C ARG A 20 -19.20 41.21 -44.20
N ILE A 21 -18.41 40.17 -44.50
CA ILE A 21 -17.91 39.23 -43.48
C ILE A 21 -16.80 39.89 -42.65
N GLU A 22 -15.82 40.54 -43.29
CA GLU A 22 -14.69 41.19 -42.61
C GLU A 22 -15.13 42.35 -41.71
N SER A 23 -16.17 43.09 -42.11
CA SER A 23 -16.77 44.16 -41.30
C SER A 23 -17.71 43.66 -40.21
N GLY A 24 -17.94 42.34 -40.09
CA GLY A 24 -18.83 41.74 -39.11
C GLY A 24 -20.33 41.90 -39.41
N GLU A 25 -20.69 42.52 -40.53
CA GLU A 25 -22.09 42.74 -40.94
C GLU A 25 -22.82 41.44 -41.27
N LYS A 26 -22.08 40.39 -41.66
CA LYS A 26 -22.65 39.09 -42.02
C LYS A 26 -21.82 37.93 -41.49
N GLN A 27 -22.48 37.01 -40.80
CA GLN A 27 -21.85 35.77 -40.36
C GLN A 27 -21.74 34.76 -41.51
N PRO A 28 -20.56 34.18 -41.76
CA PRO A 28 -20.38 33.18 -42.79
C PRO A 28 -20.91 31.81 -42.34
N THR A 29 -21.45 31.05 -43.30
CA THR A 29 -21.77 29.63 -43.09
C THR A 29 -20.50 28.77 -43.15
N LEU A 30 -20.58 27.52 -42.69
CA LEU A 30 -19.47 26.56 -42.76
C LEU A 30 -18.96 26.35 -44.21
N GLU A 31 -19.86 26.36 -45.18
CA GLU A 31 -19.49 26.25 -46.60
C GLU A 31 -18.74 27.50 -47.09
N THR A 32 -19.19 28.69 -46.66
CA THR A 32 -18.51 29.96 -46.95
C THR A 32 -17.10 29.97 -46.34
N LEU A 33 -16.95 29.51 -45.10
CA LEU A 33 -15.65 29.40 -44.43
C LEU A 33 -14.71 28.43 -45.16
N ARG A 34 -15.21 27.31 -45.66
CA ARG A 34 -14.42 26.38 -46.50
C ARG A 34 -13.93 27.02 -47.79
N LYS A 35 -14.78 27.77 -48.48
CA LYS A 35 -14.44 28.49 -49.71
C LYS A 35 -13.38 29.56 -49.45
N LEU A 36 -13.49 30.28 -48.33
CA LEU A 36 -12.48 31.25 -47.90
C LEU A 36 -11.13 30.58 -47.57
N ALA A 37 -11.14 29.49 -46.80
CA ALA A 37 -9.93 28.74 -46.45
C ALA A 37 -9.22 28.22 -47.71
N GLN A 38 -9.97 27.63 -48.64
CA GLN A 38 -9.46 27.18 -49.94
C GLN A 38 -8.86 28.35 -50.75
N GLY A 39 -9.54 29.49 -50.81
CA GLY A 39 -9.04 30.68 -51.51
C GLY A 39 -7.79 31.30 -50.89
N LEU A 40 -7.60 31.11 -49.58
CA LEU A 40 -6.41 31.52 -48.82
C LEU A 40 -5.28 30.47 -48.85
N GLY A 41 -5.55 29.26 -49.36
CA GLY A 41 -4.58 28.17 -49.39
C GLY A 41 -4.27 27.56 -48.01
N ILE A 42 -5.16 27.75 -47.03
CA ILE A 42 -5.03 27.22 -45.68
C ILE A 42 -6.15 26.21 -45.39
N SER A 43 -5.95 25.39 -44.37
CA SER A 43 -7.01 24.50 -43.89
C SER A 43 -8.12 25.28 -43.17
N LEU A 44 -9.32 24.70 -43.11
CA LEU A 44 -10.43 25.30 -42.37
C LEU A 44 -10.10 25.48 -40.88
N GLY A 45 -9.29 24.57 -40.31
CA GLY A 45 -8.82 24.67 -38.92
C GLY A 45 -7.88 25.85 -38.69
N GLU A 46 -6.96 26.10 -39.63
CA GLU A 46 -6.10 27.29 -39.60
C GLU A 46 -6.90 28.60 -39.75
N LEU A 47 -7.93 28.62 -40.60
CA LEU A 47 -8.80 29.79 -40.75
C LEU A 47 -9.61 30.10 -39.49
N LEU A 48 -10.05 29.08 -38.77
CA LEU A 48 -10.84 29.21 -37.54
C LEU A 48 -10.00 29.48 -36.30
N GLY A 49 -8.68 29.48 -36.42
CA GLY A 49 -7.75 29.70 -35.32
C GLY A 49 -7.77 28.56 -34.32
N GLU A 50 -7.05 27.46 -34.60
CA GLU A 50 -6.61 26.53 -33.55
C GLU A 50 -5.51 27.19 -32.69
N GLU A 51 -5.86 28.26 -31.98
CA GLU A 51 -5.01 28.90 -30.97
C GLU A 51 -5.85 29.31 -29.75
N MET A 52 -6.57 28.34 -29.18
CA MET A 52 -7.03 28.44 -27.81
C MET A 52 -6.64 27.16 -27.10
N LEU A 53 -5.57 27.27 -26.29
CA LEU A 53 -5.01 26.28 -25.34
C LEU A 53 -3.86 25.41 -25.86
N SER A 54 -2.70 26.01 -26.16
CA SER A 54 -1.36 25.55 -25.71
C SER A 54 -0.25 26.40 -26.34
N GLU A 55 0.76 26.78 -25.55
CA GLU A 55 1.98 27.50 -25.99
C GLU A 55 2.64 26.91 -27.24
N PRO A 56 3.45 27.70 -28.01
CA PRO A 56 4.07 27.25 -29.25
C PRO A 56 4.89 25.98 -29.02
N GLN A 57 4.30 24.85 -29.39
CA GLN A 57 4.97 23.56 -29.33
C GLN A 57 6.12 23.60 -30.34
N SER A 58 7.34 23.34 -29.87
CA SER A 58 8.54 23.23 -30.71
C SER A 58 8.22 22.47 -32.00
N PRO A 59 8.80 22.81 -33.18
CA PRO A 59 8.59 22.03 -34.41
C PRO A 59 8.94 20.53 -34.23
N LYS A 60 9.76 20.19 -33.24
CA LYS A 60 10.00 18.82 -32.79
C LYS A 60 8.74 18.15 -32.22
N ILE A 61 7.95 18.86 -31.43
CA ILE A 61 6.73 18.37 -30.79
C ILE A 61 5.61 18.20 -31.83
N SER A 62 5.43 19.14 -32.76
CA SER A 62 4.48 18.97 -33.86
C SER A 62 4.82 17.76 -34.73
N ARG A 63 6.12 17.50 -34.95
CA ARG A 63 6.60 16.28 -35.63
C ARG A 63 6.30 15.01 -34.82
N ILE A 64 6.49 15.04 -33.50
CA ILE A 64 6.15 13.91 -32.62
C ILE A 64 4.65 13.64 -32.65
N ILE A 65 3.80 14.65 -32.49
CA ILE A 65 2.32 14.52 -32.57
C ILE A 65 1.90 13.96 -33.94
N GLY A 66 2.52 14.43 -35.02
CA GLY A 66 2.28 13.91 -36.37
C GLY A 66 2.67 12.45 -36.55
N ASN A 67 3.72 11.99 -35.86
CA ASN A 67 4.10 10.57 -35.84
C ASN A 67 3.12 9.75 -35.00
N ILE A 68 2.70 10.26 -33.84
CA ILE A 68 1.73 9.60 -32.94
C ILE A 68 0.40 9.35 -33.65
N ARG A 69 -0.12 10.34 -34.38
CA ARG A 69 -1.37 10.22 -35.15
C ARG A 69 -1.34 9.12 -36.24
N LYS A 70 -0.16 8.62 -36.61
CA LYS A 70 0.01 7.56 -37.62
C LYS A 70 0.23 6.18 -37.00
N LEU A 71 0.38 6.10 -35.69
CA LEU A 71 0.58 4.83 -35.01
C LEU A 71 -0.77 4.06 -34.90
N PRO A 72 -0.74 2.73 -35.02
CA PRO A 72 -1.84 1.87 -34.59
C PRO A 72 -2.18 2.11 -33.12
N VAL A 73 -3.45 1.89 -32.75
CA VAL A 73 -3.96 2.15 -31.38
C VAL A 73 -3.13 1.42 -30.33
N GLU A 74 -2.70 0.19 -30.61
CA GLU A 74 -1.88 -0.63 -29.72
C GLU A 74 -0.49 -0.02 -29.46
N GLN A 75 0.07 0.67 -30.46
CA GLN A 75 1.36 1.36 -30.35
C GLN A 75 1.22 2.73 -29.70
N VAL A 76 0.07 3.39 -29.85
CA VAL A 76 -0.26 4.61 -29.11
C VAL A 76 -0.37 4.29 -27.62
N ASP A 77 -1.00 3.19 -27.24
CA ASP A 77 -1.12 2.76 -25.84
C ASP A 77 0.27 2.45 -25.22
N ALA A 78 1.12 1.72 -25.95
CA ALA A 78 2.48 1.44 -25.49
C ALA A 78 3.32 2.73 -25.30
N LEU A 79 3.14 3.70 -26.19
CA LEU A 79 3.80 4.99 -26.11
C LEU A 79 3.24 5.85 -24.97
N ASP A 80 1.93 5.86 -24.75
CA ASP A 80 1.30 6.55 -23.63
C ASP A 80 1.84 6.03 -22.29
N LEU A 81 1.96 4.71 -22.16
CA LEU A 81 2.55 4.07 -20.99
C LEU A 81 4.03 4.42 -20.79
N PHE A 82 4.79 4.49 -21.89
CA PHE A 82 6.18 4.90 -21.84
C PHE A 82 6.31 6.38 -21.43
N LEU A 83 5.51 7.27 -21.99
CA LEU A 83 5.48 8.69 -21.63
C LEU A 83 5.06 8.89 -20.17
N ALA A 84 4.05 8.16 -19.71
CA ALA A 84 3.62 8.14 -18.31
C ALA A 84 4.74 7.65 -17.37
N SER A 85 5.60 6.74 -17.83
CA SER A 85 6.76 6.26 -17.07
C SER A 85 7.88 7.31 -16.94
N LEU A 86 7.97 8.25 -17.90
CA LEU A 86 8.96 9.32 -17.94
C LEU A 86 8.53 10.54 -17.13
N SER A 87 7.22 10.81 -17.05
CA SER A 87 6.66 11.94 -16.29
C SER A 87 6.41 11.58 -14.82
N SER A 88 7.48 11.44 -14.02
CA SER A 88 7.38 11.12 -12.57
C SER A 88 6.63 12.14 -11.68
N SER A 89 5.83 13.04 -12.26
CA SER A 89 5.04 14.06 -11.57
C SER A 89 3.56 14.10 -11.96
N TYR A 90 3.01 13.09 -12.65
CA TYR A 90 1.55 13.00 -12.79
C TYR A 90 0.92 12.50 -11.49
N ALA A 91 0.28 13.45 -10.81
CA ALA A 91 -0.64 13.35 -9.69
C ALA A 91 -0.91 11.91 -9.22
N VAL A 92 -0.33 11.59 -8.06
CA VAL A 92 -0.96 10.69 -7.10
C VAL A 92 -2.42 11.14 -7.02
N GLY A 93 -3.33 10.44 -7.72
CA GLY A 93 -4.73 10.51 -7.38
C GLY A 93 -4.80 10.28 -5.88
N GLU A 94 -5.54 11.11 -5.15
CA GLU A 94 -5.47 11.26 -3.68
C GLU A 94 -5.49 9.95 -2.89
N ASN A 95 -5.81 8.82 -3.53
CA ASN A 95 -5.52 7.48 -3.05
C ASN A 95 -5.01 6.56 -4.19
N PRO A 96 -3.72 6.17 -4.26
CA PRO A 96 -3.21 5.22 -5.25
C PRO A 96 -3.76 3.79 -5.02
N LEU A 97 -3.60 2.89 -6.00
CA LEU A 97 -3.80 1.45 -5.77
C LEU A 97 -2.74 1.00 -4.75
N THR A 98 -3.14 0.16 -3.79
CA THR A 98 -2.24 -0.33 -2.76
C THR A 98 -2.46 -1.82 -2.53
N VAL A 99 -1.38 -2.51 -2.17
CA VAL A 99 -1.47 -3.86 -1.61
C VAL A 99 -1.99 -3.73 -0.17
N GLN A 100 -3.05 -4.47 0.15
CA GLN A 100 -3.74 -4.42 1.45
C GLN A 100 -3.43 -5.62 2.34
N ALA A 101 -3.21 -6.79 1.74
CA ALA A 101 -2.80 -7.99 2.45
C ALA A 101 -2.05 -8.91 1.50
N ILE A 102 -1.17 -9.73 2.07
CA ILE A 102 -0.52 -10.85 1.39
C ILE A 102 -0.77 -12.05 2.29
N ASN A 103 -1.26 -13.16 1.74
CA ASN A 103 -1.57 -14.40 2.46
C ASN A 103 -0.72 -15.55 1.90
N LEU A 104 0.11 -16.18 2.72
CA LEU A 104 0.82 -17.40 2.34
C LEU A 104 -0.03 -18.61 2.70
N LYS A 105 -0.39 -19.43 1.72
CA LYS A 105 -1.12 -20.69 1.90
C LYS A 105 -0.20 -21.85 1.55
N ASN A 106 0.00 -22.72 2.53
CA ASN A 106 0.77 -23.95 2.37
C ASN A 106 -0.09 -25.10 2.89
N SER A 107 -0.90 -25.68 2.01
CA SER A 107 -1.72 -26.85 2.33
C SER A 107 -0.93 -28.13 2.02
N ALA A 108 -0.97 -29.09 2.94
CA ALA A 108 -0.38 -30.40 2.73
C ALA A 108 -1.14 -31.14 1.61
N GLY A 109 -0.76 -30.92 0.35
CA GLY A 109 -1.31 -31.60 -0.82
C GLY A 109 -1.47 -30.73 -2.07
N ASP A 110 -1.87 -29.46 -1.91
CA ASP A 110 -2.31 -28.59 -3.03
C ASP A 110 -1.22 -27.64 -3.57
N GLY A 111 -0.04 -27.68 -2.95
CA GLY A 111 1.11 -26.84 -3.30
C GLY A 111 1.12 -25.50 -2.56
N PHE A 112 2.16 -24.71 -2.81
CA PHE A 112 2.27 -23.36 -2.26
C PHE A 112 1.42 -22.38 -3.07
N GLU A 113 0.67 -21.52 -2.39
CA GLU A 113 -0.09 -20.43 -3.00
C GLU A 113 0.14 -19.14 -2.22
N MET A 114 0.24 -18.03 -2.92
CA MET A 114 0.31 -16.70 -2.33
C MET A 114 -0.86 -15.87 -2.82
N GLU A 115 -1.69 -15.36 -1.93
CA GLU A 115 -2.75 -14.42 -2.28
C GLU A 115 -2.26 -13.00 -2.06
N VAL A 116 -2.46 -12.13 -3.04
CA VAL A 116 -2.19 -10.70 -2.92
C VAL A 116 -3.51 -9.95 -3.08
N VAL A 117 -3.88 -9.20 -2.05
CA VAL A 117 -5.14 -8.44 -1.97
C VAL A 117 -4.86 -6.97 -2.24
N PHE A 118 -5.63 -6.37 -3.12
CA PHE A 118 -5.48 -4.98 -3.53
C PHE A 118 -6.63 -4.10 -3.02
N SER A 119 -6.39 -2.79 -2.95
CA SER A 119 -7.38 -1.80 -2.48
C SER A 119 -8.55 -1.55 -3.45
N SER A 120 -8.42 -2.00 -4.70
CA SER A 120 -9.46 -1.88 -5.73
C SER A 120 -9.48 -3.16 -6.58
N ASN A 121 -10.51 -3.31 -7.42
CA ASN A 121 -10.65 -4.49 -8.28
C ASN A 121 -9.56 -4.45 -9.36
N VAL A 122 -8.75 -5.50 -9.40
CA VAL A 122 -7.62 -5.69 -10.32
C VAL A 122 -7.85 -6.83 -11.32
N SER A 123 -9.00 -7.51 -11.20
CA SER A 123 -9.38 -8.73 -11.92
C SER A 123 -10.34 -8.49 -13.08
N ALA A 124 -11.17 -7.46 -13.01
CA ALA A 124 -12.14 -7.09 -14.04
C ALA A 124 -11.78 -5.71 -14.60
N ILE A 125 -10.63 -5.64 -15.28
CA ILE A 125 -10.33 -4.48 -16.11
C ILE A 125 -11.32 -4.51 -17.27
N MET A 126 -11.94 -3.37 -17.58
CA MET A 126 -12.99 -3.27 -18.60
C MET A 126 -12.44 -3.67 -19.98
N GLU A 127 -12.56 -4.95 -20.36
CA GLU A 127 -12.01 -5.53 -21.61
C GLU A 127 -12.46 -4.77 -22.87
N HIS A 128 -13.65 -4.16 -22.83
CA HIS A 128 -14.21 -3.35 -23.92
C HIS A 128 -13.61 -1.94 -24.03
N ARG A 129 -12.80 -1.49 -23.06
CA ARG A 129 -12.09 -0.20 -23.07
C ARG A 129 -10.58 -0.34 -23.09
N ILE A 130 -10.06 -1.47 -22.60
CA ILE A 130 -8.63 -1.81 -22.60
C ILE A 130 -8.52 -3.27 -23.04
N PRO A 131 -8.08 -3.53 -24.28
CA PRO A 131 -7.81 -4.89 -24.74
C PRO A 131 -6.83 -5.58 -23.78
N ASP A 132 -7.12 -6.83 -23.39
CA ASP A 132 -6.22 -7.67 -22.60
C ASP A 132 -5.75 -7.09 -21.24
N GLY A 133 -6.49 -6.13 -20.65
CA GLY A 133 -6.09 -5.48 -19.40
C GLY A 133 -5.78 -6.47 -18.26
N THR A 134 -6.60 -7.52 -18.11
CA THR A 134 -6.38 -8.58 -17.12
C THR A 134 -5.11 -9.38 -17.42
N ASN A 135 -4.86 -9.74 -18.69
CA ASN A 135 -3.64 -10.44 -19.11
C ASN A 135 -2.39 -9.59 -18.85
N ARG A 136 -2.48 -8.28 -19.07
CA ARG A 136 -1.41 -7.33 -18.78
C ARG A 136 -1.10 -7.24 -17.27
N ASN A 137 -2.13 -7.23 -16.41
CA ASN A 137 -1.93 -7.30 -14.97
C ASN A 137 -1.26 -8.62 -14.56
N MET A 138 -1.67 -9.75 -15.15
CA MET A 138 -1.07 -11.05 -14.86
C MET A 138 0.41 -11.12 -15.26
N ALA A 139 0.81 -10.44 -16.33
CA ALA A 139 2.22 -10.32 -16.74
C ALA A 139 3.05 -9.41 -15.81
N GLY A 140 2.43 -8.69 -14.87
CA GLY A 140 3.10 -7.81 -13.92
C GLY A 140 3.74 -8.52 -12.72
N PHE A 141 3.68 -9.85 -12.65
CA PHE A 141 4.18 -10.65 -11.54
C PHE A 141 5.35 -11.54 -11.98
N HIS A 142 6.45 -11.52 -11.23
CA HIS A 142 7.58 -12.42 -11.46
C HIS A 142 8.10 -12.99 -10.15
N LEU A 143 8.35 -14.30 -10.12
CA LEU A 143 8.89 -14.99 -8.96
C LEU A 143 10.31 -15.44 -9.23
N TYR A 144 11.20 -15.27 -8.26
CA TYR A 144 12.59 -15.68 -8.33
C TYR A 144 12.97 -16.54 -7.12
N ASP A 145 13.89 -17.48 -7.31
CA ASP A 145 14.58 -18.16 -6.20
C ASP A 145 15.70 -17.29 -5.59
N GLY A 146 16.36 -17.82 -4.56
CA GLY A 146 17.49 -17.16 -3.89
C GLY A 146 18.72 -16.94 -4.77
N GLU A 147 18.81 -17.60 -5.94
CA GLU A 147 19.87 -17.40 -6.93
C GLU A 147 19.43 -16.44 -8.05
N MET A 148 18.28 -15.76 -7.87
CA MET A 148 17.67 -14.84 -8.83
C MET A 148 17.25 -15.51 -10.15
N LYS A 149 17.07 -16.82 -10.16
CA LYS A 149 16.51 -17.55 -11.30
C LYS A 149 14.99 -17.45 -11.28
N GLU A 150 14.40 -17.07 -12.40
CA GLU A 150 12.95 -16.93 -12.52
C GLU A 150 12.25 -18.29 -12.43
N ILE A 151 11.22 -18.34 -11.59
CA ILE A 151 10.36 -19.49 -11.36
C ILE A 151 9.06 -19.27 -12.14
N PRO A 152 8.66 -20.21 -13.01
CA PRO A 152 7.37 -20.12 -13.68
C PRO A 152 6.21 -20.12 -12.69
N ILE A 153 5.31 -19.16 -12.83
CA ILE A 153 4.10 -19.01 -12.01
C ILE A 153 2.84 -19.08 -12.86
N GLU A 154 1.75 -19.50 -12.24
CA GLU A 154 0.38 -19.34 -12.71
C GLU A 154 -0.27 -18.25 -11.85
N ILE A 155 -0.91 -17.27 -12.49
CA ILE A 155 -1.68 -16.23 -11.82
C ILE A 155 -3.15 -16.54 -12.00
N ILE A 156 -3.88 -16.71 -10.90
CA ILE A 156 -5.31 -16.97 -10.90
C ILE A 156 -6.00 -15.70 -10.42
N SER A 157 -6.82 -15.12 -11.28
CA SER A 157 -7.72 -14.02 -10.91
C SER A 157 -8.88 -14.56 -10.05
N GLY A 158 -9.20 -13.85 -8.96
CA GLY A 158 -10.35 -14.18 -8.09
C GLY A 158 -11.74 -13.98 -8.72
N SER A 159 -11.82 -13.76 -10.04
CA SER A 159 -13.06 -13.78 -10.82
C SER A 159 -13.60 -15.20 -11.07
N LYS A 160 -12.76 -16.24 -10.98
CA LYS A 160 -13.24 -17.62 -10.88
C LYS A 160 -13.97 -17.76 -9.54
N LYS A 161 -15.29 -18.02 -9.56
CA LYS A 161 -16.09 -18.32 -8.37
C LYS A 161 -15.39 -19.43 -7.56
N MET A 162 -14.69 -19.07 -6.51
CA MET A 162 -14.36 -19.99 -5.41
C MET A 162 -15.31 -19.65 -4.27
N LEU A 163 -16.20 -20.58 -3.93
CA LEU A 163 -17.12 -20.46 -2.79
C LEU A 163 -18.08 -19.24 -2.79
N GLY A 164 -18.50 -18.73 -3.95
CA GLY A 164 -19.64 -17.79 -4.03
C GLY A 164 -19.39 -16.35 -3.55
N GLN A 165 -18.16 -15.97 -3.22
CA GLN A 165 -17.78 -14.57 -2.96
C GLN A 165 -17.00 -13.99 -4.16
N ARG A 166 -17.34 -12.75 -4.57
CA ARG A 166 -16.65 -12.03 -5.65
C ARG A 166 -15.27 -11.57 -5.19
N ALA A 167 -14.22 -12.35 -5.48
CA ALA A 167 -12.83 -12.04 -5.12
C ALA A 167 -12.13 -11.15 -6.16
N GLU A 168 -12.81 -10.09 -6.59
CA GLU A 168 -12.36 -9.20 -7.68
C GLU A 168 -11.07 -8.40 -7.38
N ARG A 169 -10.63 -8.39 -6.12
CA ARG A 169 -9.46 -7.64 -5.63
C ARG A 169 -8.24 -8.52 -5.37
N ILE A 170 -8.30 -9.80 -5.74
CA ILE A 170 -7.31 -10.80 -5.32
C ILE A 170 -6.67 -11.44 -6.54
N PHE A 171 -5.35 -11.53 -6.52
CA PHE A 171 -4.59 -12.43 -7.37
C PHE A 171 -3.99 -13.54 -6.50
N VAL A 172 -4.17 -14.79 -6.94
CA VAL A 172 -3.51 -15.95 -6.36
C VAL A 172 -2.33 -16.31 -7.25
N ILE A 173 -1.13 -16.29 -6.69
CA ILE A 173 0.12 -16.68 -7.35
C ILE A 173 0.43 -18.11 -6.95
N LYS A 174 0.47 -19.00 -7.95
CA LYS A 174 0.79 -20.42 -7.78
C LYS A 174 2.07 -20.77 -8.55
N PRO A 175 3.19 -21.07 -7.88
CA PRO A 175 4.38 -21.56 -8.55
C PRO A 175 4.10 -22.88 -9.27
N LYS A 176 4.59 -23.04 -10.50
CA LYS A 176 4.45 -24.29 -11.28
C LYS A 176 5.41 -25.39 -10.82
N ILE A 177 6.32 -25.06 -9.92
CA ILE A 177 7.25 -25.98 -9.28
C ILE A 177 7.06 -25.94 -7.76
N ARG A 178 7.37 -27.05 -7.09
CA ARG A 178 7.35 -27.10 -5.63
C ARG A 178 8.46 -26.22 -5.06
N LEU A 179 8.08 -25.26 -4.21
CA LEU A 179 9.04 -24.48 -3.46
C LEU A 179 9.64 -25.32 -2.32
N THR A 180 10.95 -25.17 -2.12
CA THR A 180 11.70 -25.84 -1.06
C THR A 180 11.54 -25.07 0.24
N ASP A 181 11.21 -25.79 1.30
CA ASP A 181 11.09 -25.20 2.62
C ASP A 181 12.43 -24.66 3.14
N GLY A 182 12.38 -23.58 3.91
CA GLY A 182 13.58 -22.87 4.41
C GLY A 182 14.37 -22.07 3.37
N ARG A 183 14.03 -22.13 2.07
CA ARG A 183 14.65 -21.26 1.06
C ARG A 183 13.93 -19.91 0.95
N PHE A 184 14.70 -18.90 0.56
CA PHE A 184 14.19 -17.57 0.25
C PHE A 184 13.75 -17.47 -1.21
N TYR A 185 12.67 -16.74 -1.41
CA TYR A 185 12.05 -16.45 -2.68
C TYR A 185 11.70 -14.96 -2.77
N LYS A 186 11.71 -14.42 -3.98
CA LYS A 186 11.42 -13.02 -4.25
C LYS A 186 10.30 -12.91 -5.27
N LEU A 187 9.16 -12.35 -4.87
CA LEU A 187 8.08 -11.96 -5.78
C LEU A 187 8.21 -10.47 -6.11
N THR A 188 8.13 -10.11 -7.38
CA THR A 188 8.02 -8.73 -7.83
C THR A 188 6.62 -8.46 -8.38
N ILE A 189 6.10 -7.27 -8.10
CA ILE A 189 4.80 -6.78 -8.58
C ILE A 189 5.06 -5.43 -9.26
N SER A 190 4.71 -5.34 -10.53
CA SER A 190 4.94 -4.16 -11.36
C SER A 190 4.04 -3.00 -10.97
N LYS A 191 4.61 -1.78 -10.92
CA LYS A 191 3.86 -0.53 -10.72
C LYS A 191 2.80 -0.27 -11.78
N LEU A 192 2.96 -0.91 -12.95
CA LEU A 192 2.05 -0.81 -14.09
C LEU A 192 0.75 -1.60 -13.89
N LEU A 193 0.62 -2.34 -12.77
CA LEU A 193 -0.62 -3.01 -12.41
C LEU A 193 -1.73 -1.97 -12.21
N GLN A 194 -2.82 -2.14 -12.94
CA GLN A 194 -3.92 -1.20 -13.02
C GLN A 194 -5.19 -1.78 -12.39
N ALA A 195 -5.92 -0.98 -11.62
CA ALA A 195 -7.27 -1.33 -11.17
C ALA A 195 -8.34 -0.87 -12.16
N ASN A 196 -9.55 -1.40 -12.01
CA ASN A 196 -10.72 -1.06 -12.84
C ASN A 196 -11.15 0.42 -12.77
N ASN A 197 -10.66 1.15 -11.75
CA ASN A 197 -10.84 2.59 -11.58
C ASN A 197 -9.64 3.41 -12.11
N TYR A 198 -8.80 2.82 -12.97
CA TYR A 198 -7.63 3.45 -13.59
C TYR A 198 -6.54 3.90 -12.61
N LYS A 199 -6.56 3.37 -11.38
CA LYS A 199 -5.50 3.60 -10.40
C LYS A 199 -4.38 2.60 -10.59
N TYR A 200 -3.16 3.06 -10.35
CA TYR A 200 -1.94 2.26 -10.42
C TYR A 200 -1.28 2.16 -9.07
N LEU A 201 -0.42 1.16 -8.91
CA LEU A 201 0.51 1.11 -7.78
C LEU A 201 1.48 2.31 -7.91
N LYS A 202 1.81 2.95 -6.80
CA LYS A 202 2.74 4.09 -6.78
C LYS A 202 4.14 3.70 -7.29
N GLU A 203 4.56 2.48 -6.97
CA GLU A 203 5.89 1.94 -7.27
C GLU A 203 5.86 0.41 -7.35
N ASN A 204 6.97 -0.18 -7.82
CA ASN A 204 7.10 -1.64 -7.87
C ASN A 204 7.16 -2.16 -6.44
N HIS A 205 6.50 -3.30 -6.20
CA HIS A 205 6.61 -3.99 -4.92
C HIS A 205 7.52 -5.21 -5.07
N THR A 206 8.34 -5.46 -4.06
CA THR A 206 9.16 -6.65 -3.91
C THR A 206 8.79 -7.29 -2.58
N ILE A 207 8.49 -8.59 -2.60
CA ILE A 207 8.18 -9.37 -1.41
C ILE A 207 9.24 -10.46 -1.31
N LEU A 208 10.06 -10.39 -0.26
CA LEU A 208 11.00 -11.44 0.10
C LEU A 208 10.32 -12.37 1.11
N PHE A 209 10.29 -13.66 0.85
CA PHE A 209 9.55 -14.62 1.67
C PHE A 209 10.19 -16.01 1.66
N THR A 210 9.84 -16.82 2.66
CA THR A 210 10.00 -18.28 2.65
C THR A 210 8.62 -18.91 2.52
N THR A 211 8.54 -20.24 2.36
CA THR A 211 7.24 -20.93 2.28
C THR A 211 6.38 -20.79 3.56
N ARG A 212 6.93 -20.25 4.65
CA ARG A 212 6.28 -20.11 5.95
C ARG A 212 6.05 -18.66 6.39
N GLU A 213 6.76 -17.70 5.82
CA GLU A 213 6.67 -16.30 6.25
C GLU A 213 7.18 -15.29 5.22
N ILE A 214 6.67 -14.07 5.32
CA ILE A 214 7.23 -12.92 4.63
C ILE A 214 8.37 -12.36 5.47
N VAL A 215 9.53 -12.22 4.85
CA VAL A 215 10.77 -11.73 5.45
C VAL A 215 10.87 -10.22 5.32
N ASP A 216 10.58 -9.69 4.13
CA ASP A 216 10.63 -8.26 3.86
C ASP A 216 9.68 -7.86 2.73
N ILE A 217 9.27 -6.59 2.72
CA ILE A 217 8.48 -6.00 1.65
C ILE A 217 9.09 -4.63 1.32
N THR A 218 9.36 -4.38 0.05
CA THR A 218 9.77 -3.07 -0.46
C THR A 218 8.70 -2.56 -1.43
N PRO A 219 8.19 -1.32 -1.30
CA PRO A 219 8.43 -0.38 -0.21
C PRO A 219 7.93 -0.94 1.13
N TYR A 220 8.61 -0.59 2.22
CA TYR A 220 8.25 -1.08 3.55
C TYR A 220 6.82 -0.71 3.91
N ASN A 221 6.03 -1.73 4.25
CA ASN A 221 4.66 -1.55 4.72
C ASN A 221 4.41 -2.39 5.97
N LYS A 222 4.47 -1.73 7.12
CA LYS A 222 4.26 -2.36 8.44
C LYS A 222 2.97 -3.17 8.52
N LYS A 223 1.88 -2.73 7.86
CA LYS A 223 0.59 -3.44 7.87
C LYS A 223 0.61 -4.74 7.06
N LEU A 224 1.40 -4.82 5.99
CA LEU A 224 1.54 -6.01 5.16
C LEU A 224 2.48 -7.04 5.78
N CYS A 225 3.52 -6.58 6.48
CA CYS A 225 4.46 -7.47 7.16
C CYS A 225 3.92 -7.96 8.51
N SER A 226 3.07 -7.19 9.20
CA SER A 226 2.64 -7.51 10.57
C SER A 226 2.02 -8.89 10.79
N PRO A 227 1.32 -9.54 9.84
CA PRO A 227 0.87 -10.93 10.01
C PRO A 227 2.03 -11.95 10.03
N TYR A 228 3.20 -11.61 9.48
CA TYR A 228 4.33 -12.53 9.33
C TYR A 228 5.50 -12.24 10.24
N LEU A 229 5.62 -10.99 10.70
CA LEU A 229 6.66 -10.60 11.63
C LEU A 229 6.49 -11.34 12.95
N SER A 230 7.62 -11.74 13.51
CA SER A 230 7.72 -12.18 14.90
C SER A 230 7.06 -11.16 15.82
N LEU A 231 6.49 -11.65 16.92
CA LEU A 231 5.94 -10.78 17.93
C LEU A 231 7.07 -9.90 18.48
N ALA A 232 6.81 -8.62 18.65
CA ALA A 232 7.78 -7.69 19.19
C ALA A 232 7.13 -6.86 20.29
N LEU A 233 7.87 -6.64 21.38
CA LEU A 233 7.55 -5.61 22.37
C LEU A 233 7.80 -4.24 21.74
N GLU A 234 6.74 -3.46 21.51
CA GLU A 234 6.80 -2.12 20.92
C GLU A 234 6.94 -1.02 21.97
N LYS A 235 6.29 -1.19 23.13
CA LYS A 235 6.30 -0.20 24.21
C LYS A 235 6.24 -0.88 25.57
N SER A 236 6.91 -0.29 26.53
CA SER A 236 6.79 -0.58 27.95
C SER A 236 6.71 0.74 28.72
N ASN A 237 5.97 0.80 29.83
CA ASN A 237 5.98 1.96 30.71
C ASN A 237 7.23 2.03 31.61
N ILE A 238 7.95 0.92 31.75
CA ILE A 238 9.26 0.84 32.39
C ILE A 238 10.28 0.26 31.41
N ASN A 239 11.50 0.79 31.41
CA ASN A 239 12.60 0.33 30.56
C ASN A 239 13.69 -0.33 31.41
N SER A 240 14.51 -1.14 30.74
CA SER A 240 15.64 -1.77 31.42
C SER A 240 16.65 -0.70 31.84
N GLY A 241 17.03 -0.70 33.11
CA GLY A 241 17.89 0.30 33.73
C GLY A 241 17.13 1.40 34.46
N ASP A 242 15.80 1.41 34.44
CA ASP A 242 15.03 2.41 35.18
C ASP A 242 15.21 2.22 36.71
N GLU A 243 15.36 3.33 37.42
CA GLU A 243 15.52 3.40 38.87
C GLU A 243 14.34 4.16 39.50
N ASN A 244 14.16 4.02 40.81
CA ASN A 244 13.11 4.70 41.58
C ASN A 244 11.68 4.38 41.11
N ILE A 245 11.44 3.14 40.69
CA ILE A 245 10.10 2.68 40.32
C ILE A 245 9.26 2.47 41.58
N PRO A 246 8.05 3.06 41.70
CA PRO A 246 7.19 2.85 42.86
C PRO A 246 6.91 1.37 43.11
N VAL A 247 6.95 0.93 44.37
CA VAL A 247 6.74 -0.47 44.77
C VAL A 247 5.38 -1.08 44.38
N ASN A 248 4.39 -0.26 44.02
CA ASN A 248 3.05 -0.65 43.57
C ASN A 248 2.82 -0.46 42.06
N THR A 249 3.89 -0.29 41.29
CA THR A 249 3.80 -0.04 39.84
C THR A 249 3.22 -1.25 39.10
N GLU A 250 2.19 -1.01 38.30
CA GLU A 250 1.75 -1.93 37.25
C GLU A 250 2.63 -1.78 36.01
N ILE A 251 3.12 -2.89 35.46
CA ILE A 251 3.97 -2.89 34.29
C ILE A 251 3.09 -3.11 33.05
N ARG A 252 3.00 -2.11 32.17
CA ARG A 252 2.20 -2.14 30.95
C ARG A 252 3.08 -2.38 29.74
N LEU A 253 2.78 -3.44 29.00
CA LEU A 253 3.52 -3.88 27.82
C LEU A 253 2.61 -3.82 26.60
N THR A 254 3.08 -3.22 25.50
CA THR A 254 2.36 -3.18 24.22
C THR A 254 3.14 -3.91 23.15
N PHE A 255 2.48 -4.81 22.42
CA PHE A 255 3.09 -5.67 21.41
C PHE A 255 2.69 -5.31 19.98
N SER A 256 3.46 -5.79 19.01
CA SER A 256 3.25 -5.52 17.57
C SER A 256 1.98 -6.18 17.01
N ASN A 257 1.50 -7.25 17.65
CA ASN A 257 0.33 -8.01 17.23
C ASN A 257 -0.65 -8.23 18.40
N ASN A 258 -1.87 -8.70 18.10
CA ASN A 258 -2.85 -9.08 19.11
C ASN A 258 -2.26 -10.20 19.99
N VAL A 259 -2.34 -10.11 21.31
CA VAL A 259 -1.77 -11.08 22.25
C VAL A 259 -2.83 -11.76 23.13
N ILE A 260 -4.11 -11.50 22.86
CA ILE A 260 -5.23 -11.95 23.70
C ILE A 260 -6.24 -12.82 22.96
N THR A 261 -5.96 -13.26 21.73
CA THR A 261 -6.87 -14.15 20.98
C THR A 261 -7.10 -15.45 21.74
N LYS A 262 -8.29 -16.05 21.59
CA LYS A 262 -8.64 -17.33 22.23
C LYS A 262 -7.61 -18.44 21.97
N ALA A 263 -6.93 -18.41 20.82
CA ALA A 263 -5.94 -19.40 20.44
C ALA A 263 -4.58 -19.28 21.15
N VAL A 264 -4.20 -18.08 21.64
CA VAL A 264 -2.86 -17.84 22.22
C VAL A 264 -2.90 -17.42 23.69
N ARG A 265 -4.07 -16.99 24.18
CA ARG A 265 -4.23 -16.42 25.53
C ARG A 265 -3.70 -17.34 26.62
N ASP A 266 -4.09 -18.61 26.59
CA ASP A 266 -3.70 -19.57 27.63
C ASP A 266 -2.19 -19.77 27.70
N ASN A 267 -1.52 -19.88 26.54
CA ASN A 267 -0.06 -19.91 26.48
C ASN A 267 0.56 -18.61 27.02
N ASN A 268 0.04 -17.47 26.57
CA ASN A 268 0.60 -16.17 26.89
C ASN A 268 0.49 -15.82 28.39
N LEU A 269 -0.54 -16.29 29.10
CA LEU A 269 -0.66 -16.10 30.55
C LEU A 269 0.53 -16.67 31.33
N HIS A 270 1.20 -17.68 30.79
CA HIS A 270 2.33 -18.37 31.42
C HIS A 270 3.70 -17.86 30.93
N CYS A 271 3.75 -16.82 30.09
CA CYS A 271 4.98 -16.34 29.46
C CYS A 271 5.72 -15.25 30.26
N PHE A 272 5.32 -14.99 31.51
CA PHE A 272 5.87 -13.90 32.32
C PHE A 272 6.34 -14.42 33.67
N SER A 273 7.47 -13.89 34.14
CA SER A 273 7.94 -14.13 35.51
C SER A 273 8.67 -12.91 36.04
N LEU A 274 8.49 -12.61 37.32
CA LEU A 274 9.17 -11.52 38.00
C LEU A 274 10.03 -12.10 39.12
N ARG A 275 11.31 -11.69 39.18
CA ARG A 275 12.25 -12.14 40.22
C ARG A 275 13.03 -10.97 40.79
N SER A 276 13.39 -11.05 42.07
CA SER A 276 14.34 -10.11 42.68
C SER A 276 15.79 -10.46 42.31
N SER A 277 16.73 -9.56 42.59
CA SER A 277 18.18 -9.81 42.46
C SER A 277 18.70 -10.98 43.30
N LYS A 278 17.95 -11.38 44.33
CA LYS A 278 18.23 -12.58 45.14
C LYS A 278 17.62 -13.86 44.54
N ASN A 279 17.14 -13.79 43.29
CA ASN A 279 16.43 -14.85 42.58
C ASN A 279 15.17 -15.35 43.31
N GLN A 280 14.56 -14.51 44.15
CA GLN A 280 13.28 -14.80 44.78
C GLN A 280 12.15 -14.51 43.78
N ILE A 281 11.24 -15.47 43.61
CA ILE A 281 10.07 -15.32 42.74
C ILE A 281 9.10 -14.33 43.38
N VAL A 282 8.58 -13.41 42.57
CA VAL A 282 7.47 -12.52 42.93
C VAL A 282 6.23 -13.03 42.21
N GLU A 283 5.18 -13.31 42.97
CA GLU A 283 3.88 -13.68 42.41
C GLU A 283 3.27 -12.50 41.65
N ILE A 284 2.78 -12.77 40.44
CA ILE A 284 2.24 -11.77 39.52
C ILE A 284 0.89 -12.19 38.96
N ASP A 285 0.00 -11.22 38.82
CA ASP A 285 -1.19 -11.34 37.99
C ASP A 285 -0.88 -10.83 36.59
N VAL A 286 -1.10 -11.69 35.59
CA VAL A 286 -1.01 -11.31 34.17
C VAL A 286 -2.42 -10.94 33.70
N ILE A 287 -2.64 -9.64 33.51
CA ILE A 287 -3.94 -9.08 33.16
C ILE A 287 -3.98 -8.79 31.67
N MET A 288 -4.99 -9.35 31.01
CA MET A 288 -5.25 -9.22 29.57
C MET A 288 -6.71 -8.84 29.34
N GLY A 289 -6.97 -8.02 28.31
CA GLY A 289 -8.33 -7.66 27.90
C GLY A 289 -9.20 -8.85 27.50
N ASP A 290 -10.49 -8.64 27.28
CA ASP A 290 -11.40 -9.68 26.79
C ASP A 290 -11.01 -10.10 25.36
N PRO A 291 -10.92 -11.40 25.01
CA PRO A 291 -10.62 -11.84 23.65
C PRO A 291 -11.55 -11.27 22.55
N ASP A 292 -12.77 -10.88 22.92
CA ASP A 292 -13.76 -10.29 22.03
C ASP A 292 -13.69 -8.74 22.01
N ASP A 293 -12.70 -8.13 22.69
CA ASP A 293 -12.40 -6.69 22.68
C ASP A 293 -11.79 -6.24 21.33
N ASN A 294 -12.45 -5.29 20.66
CA ASN A 294 -12.01 -4.73 19.39
C ASN A 294 -11.14 -3.47 19.52
N SER A 295 -10.87 -3.00 20.75
CA SER A 295 -10.03 -1.84 21.03
C SER A 295 -8.53 -2.14 20.88
N ASP A 296 -7.69 -1.10 21.03
CA ASP A 296 -6.24 -1.23 21.00
C ASP A 296 -5.68 -2.07 22.17
N LYS A 297 -6.48 -2.35 23.19
CA LYS A 297 -6.13 -3.20 24.34
C LYS A 297 -5.79 -4.64 23.95
N LYS A 298 -6.18 -5.09 22.76
CA LYS A 298 -5.81 -6.42 22.25
C LYS A 298 -4.31 -6.66 22.14
N LYS A 299 -3.51 -5.60 22.15
CA LYS A 299 -2.04 -5.63 22.07
C LYS A 299 -1.37 -5.37 23.43
N GLU A 300 -2.15 -5.15 24.49
CA GLU A 300 -1.65 -4.78 25.81
C GLU A 300 -1.71 -5.96 26.77
N ILE A 301 -0.64 -6.13 27.55
CA ILE A 301 -0.59 -7.02 28.71
C ILE A 301 -0.13 -6.17 29.89
N VAL A 302 -0.82 -6.30 31.02
CA VAL A 302 -0.46 -5.62 32.27
C VAL A 302 0.00 -6.67 33.27
N ILE A 303 1.20 -6.48 33.82
CA ILE A 303 1.75 -7.31 34.88
C ILE A 303 1.58 -6.57 36.20
N ARG A 304 0.86 -7.17 37.14
CA ARG A 304 0.61 -6.63 38.47
C ARG A 304 1.23 -7.56 39.52
N PRO A 305 2.23 -7.11 40.30
CA PRO A 305 2.68 -7.85 41.47
C PRO A 305 1.52 -8.07 42.45
N GLN A 306 1.34 -9.30 42.96
CA GLN A 306 0.26 -9.60 43.91
C GLN A 306 0.49 -8.96 45.28
N GLN A 307 1.75 -8.69 45.61
CA GLN A 307 2.17 -8.00 46.82
C GLN A 307 3.03 -6.79 46.43
N HIS A 308 3.09 -5.78 47.31
CA HIS A 308 3.99 -4.66 47.11
C HIS A 308 5.43 -5.16 47.00
N LEU A 309 6.15 -4.61 46.03
CA LEU A 309 7.57 -4.89 45.87
C LEU A 309 8.34 -4.32 47.08
N LEU A 310 9.52 -4.87 47.33
CA LEU A 310 10.41 -4.38 48.37
C LEU A 310 11.08 -3.09 47.88
N ALA A 311 11.21 -2.10 48.76
CA ALA A 311 11.93 -0.87 48.46
C ALA A 311 13.42 -1.13 48.16
N ASN A 312 14.03 -0.27 47.35
CA ASN A 312 15.44 -0.32 46.97
C ASN A 312 15.91 -1.73 46.55
N THR A 313 15.09 -2.40 45.75
CA THR A 313 15.33 -3.77 45.32
C THR A 313 15.32 -3.84 43.80
N LEU A 314 16.37 -4.47 43.25
CA LEU A 314 16.47 -4.74 41.82
C LEU A 314 15.58 -5.92 41.46
N TYR A 315 14.76 -5.75 40.43
CA TYR A 315 13.86 -6.76 39.88
C TYR A 315 14.14 -7.00 38.41
N ILE A 316 13.87 -8.23 37.98
CA ILE A 316 13.99 -8.70 36.60
C ILE A 316 12.64 -9.27 36.19
N LEU A 317 11.95 -8.57 35.28
CA LEU A 317 10.80 -9.10 34.57
C LEU A 317 11.30 -9.84 33.33
N THR A 318 11.05 -11.14 33.26
CA THR A 318 11.33 -11.96 32.07
C THR A 318 10.06 -12.19 31.29
N ILE A 319 10.11 -11.91 29.99
CA ILE A 319 9.10 -12.23 28.99
C ILE A 319 9.65 -13.36 28.14
N SER A 320 8.98 -14.51 28.15
CA SER A 320 9.43 -15.71 27.45
C SER A 320 9.45 -15.54 25.94
N GLU A 321 10.45 -16.14 25.29
CA GLU A 321 10.51 -16.33 23.84
C GLU A 321 9.26 -17.00 23.25
N ASN A 322 8.57 -17.79 24.07
CA ASN A 322 7.37 -18.53 23.70
C ASN A 322 6.09 -17.69 23.68
N LEU A 323 6.16 -16.40 24.01
CA LEU A 323 5.02 -15.49 23.89
C LEU A 323 4.58 -15.40 22.43
N GLN A 324 3.29 -15.60 22.16
CA GLN A 324 2.74 -15.70 20.81
C GLN A 324 1.81 -14.54 20.47
N GLY A 325 1.96 -13.99 19.25
CA GLY A 325 0.95 -13.12 18.66
C GLY A 325 -0.21 -13.93 18.12
N GLY A 326 -1.36 -13.28 17.88
CA GLY A 326 -2.55 -13.88 17.29
C GLY A 326 -2.32 -14.39 15.86
N ASN A 327 -1.22 -13.97 15.23
CA ASN A 327 -0.67 -14.53 14.00
C ASN A 327 0.15 -15.83 14.20
N GLN A 328 0.15 -16.41 15.41
CA GLN A 328 0.90 -17.61 15.80
C GLN A 328 2.42 -17.47 15.74
N LYS A 329 2.95 -16.24 15.60
CA LYS A 329 4.39 -15.97 15.61
C LYS A 329 4.87 -15.69 17.02
N LEU A 330 6.04 -16.23 17.34
CA LEU A 330 6.68 -16.14 18.66
C LEU A 330 7.41 -14.80 18.83
N LEU A 331 7.70 -14.43 20.08
CA LEU A 331 8.67 -13.40 20.43
C LEU A 331 10.08 -13.83 20.01
N GLY A 332 10.36 -15.14 20.06
CA GLY A 332 11.52 -15.80 19.47
C GLY A 332 12.85 -15.60 20.22
N ARG A 333 12.84 -14.81 21.30
CA ARG A 333 13.90 -14.71 22.29
C ARG A 333 13.35 -14.16 23.59
N ASP A 334 13.92 -14.60 24.71
CA ASP A 334 13.58 -14.04 26.01
C ASP A 334 13.93 -12.55 26.03
N LYS A 335 13.04 -11.74 26.62
CA LYS A 335 13.30 -10.33 26.92
C LYS A 335 13.32 -10.14 28.43
N ALA A 336 14.33 -9.44 28.91
CA ALA A 336 14.43 -9.01 30.30
C ALA A 336 14.24 -7.49 30.40
N ILE A 337 13.42 -7.06 31.35
CA ILE A 337 13.32 -5.67 31.80
C ILE A 337 13.84 -5.65 33.24
N ILE A 338 14.98 -5.01 33.45
CA ILE A 338 15.64 -4.90 34.75
C ILE A 338 15.37 -3.52 35.31
N PHE A 339 14.86 -3.40 36.53
CA PHE A 339 14.53 -2.11 37.13
C PHE A 339 14.72 -2.14 38.66
N THR A 340 14.89 -0.97 39.27
CA THR A 340 15.06 -0.82 40.72
C THR A 340 13.90 -0.04 41.32
N THR A 341 13.34 -0.55 42.42
CA THR A 341 12.27 0.14 43.14
C THR A 341 12.76 1.31 43.99
N ASP A 342 11.87 2.25 44.28
CA ASP A 342 12.16 3.42 45.11
C ASP A 342 12.53 3.07 46.56
N GLU A 343 13.24 4.00 47.21
CA GLU A 343 13.68 3.85 48.59
C GLU A 343 12.54 4.05 49.62
N THR A 344 11.44 4.65 49.20
CA THR A 344 10.31 4.98 50.07
C THR A 344 9.14 4.04 49.85
N GLY A 345 8.99 3.02 50.71
CA GLY A 345 7.78 2.18 50.77
C GLY A 345 6.50 2.91 51.24
N ALA A 346 6.32 4.19 50.89
CA ALA A 346 5.25 5.03 51.36
C ALA A 346 4.24 5.31 50.25
N ALA A 347 3.09 4.66 50.36
CA ALA A 347 1.88 5.09 49.70
C ALA A 347 1.60 6.56 50.08
N THR A 348 1.66 7.47 49.12
CA THR A 348 1.00 8.76 49.24
C THR A 348 -0.51 8.54 49.10
N ALA A 349 -1.12 8.06 50.17
CA ALA A 349 -2.55 8.19 50.39
C ALA A 349 -2.85 9.69 50.50
N GLY A 350 -3.41 10.26 49.45
CA GLY A 350 -3.89 11.64 49.45
C GLY A 350 -5.00 11.81 50.49
N GLN A 351 -4.64 12.38 51.64
CA GLN A 351 -5.57 13.03 52.56
C GLN A 351 -5.21 14.51 52.68
N GLY A 352 -6.25 15.34 52.56
CA GLY A 352 -6.31 16.66 53.17
C GLY A 352 -6.11 17.82 52.20
N GLY A 353 -7.20 18.47 51.80
CA GLY A 353 -7.35 19.88 52.18
C GLY A 353 -8.56 20.54 51.54
N VAL A 354 -9.71 20.43 52.21
CA VAL A 354 -10.80 21.40 52.09
C VAL A 354 -10.24 22.75 52.57
N GLY A 355 -10.20 23.74 51.69
CA GLY A 355 -9.85 25.12 51.99
C GLY A 355 -10.88 26.06 51.37
N ILE A 356 -11.77 26.54 52.23
CA ILE A 356 -12.78 27.56 51.98
C ILE A 356 -12.09 28.93 52.07
N ALA A 357 -12.24 29.76 51.03
CA ALA A 357 -12.41 31.23 51.10
C ALA A 357 -12.83 31.72 49.72
#